data_AF-A0A9P9AFX5-F1
#
_entry.id   AF-A0A9P9AFX5-F1
#
_cell.length_a   1.000
_cell.length_b   1.000
_cell.length_c   1.000
_cell.angle_alpha   90.00
_cell.angle_beta   90.00
_cell.angle_gamma   90.00
#
_symmetry.space_group_name_H-M   'P 1'
#
loop_
_entity.id
_entity.type
_entity.pdbx_description
1 polymer ?
#
loop_
_entity_poly.entity_id
_entity_poly.type
_entity_poly.pdbx_seq_one_letter_code
_entity_poly.pdbx_strand_id
1 'polypeptide(L)'
;MGLVPCHSFCTAYDGLLGLQFGDAALFAELWKPLVHSLDNPVFVTAKGERFKVPPASQRWTQPLGKRVVIIDTDTRLDEAEERTMLHRDPLEYTGLPGRTGGHLNHYLYALIHGYDYRLIKAPRYRERHGTWVKTAMMKEALKTHDFVVSLDADAVLTHLNLPIEWLMNLWDVTPQTLIAMAEDIENDIDFDSHGKLILNTGFMIALASERSQDMMDLWEDCPNRISGCDKWKKQWAHEQSAFSGYIRYVFNETNEVKNIPCNHANGNEYYDNGHGACQGVFVSHNWHTKEKTVEILSRSVMNTVVRRLHGQFQAEKGDLFIDGSKYTYPIENLPI
;
A
#
# COMPACT_ATOMS: atom_id res chain seq x y z
N MET A 1 -17.09 -56.10 16.70
CA MET A 1 -17.11 -54.71 16.20
C MET A 1 -16.13 -54.67 15.04
N GLY A 2 -16.63 -54.96 13.85
CA GLY A 2 -15.84 -55.15 12.63
C GLY A 2 -16.16 -54.05 11.63
N LEU A 3 -15.10 -53.50 11.05
CA LEU A 3 -15.13 -52.61 9.89
C LEU A 3 -15.77 -53.31 8.68
N VAL A 4 -16.66 -52.61 8.00
CA VAL A 4 -17.08 -52.89 6.62
C VAL A 4 -16.97 -51.57 5.83
N PRO A 5 -16.37 -51.56 4.63
CA PRO A 5 -15.98 -50.34 3.92
C PRO A 5 -17.06 -49.86 2.95
N CYS A 6 -17.25 -48.55 2.84
CA CYS A 6 -17.94 -47.93 1.70
C CYS A 6 -16.90 -47.48 0.67
N HIS A 7 -16.72 -48.29 -0.37
CA HIS A 7 -16.22 -47.83 -1.66
C HIS A 7 -17.41 -47.41 -2.54
N SER A 8 -17.11 -46.51 -3.47
CA SER A 8 -17.93 -46.08 -4.61
C SER A 8 -18.80 -44.84 -4.39
N PHE A 9 -18.18 -43.66 -4.51
CA PHE A 9 -18.68 -42.52 -5.30
C PHE A 9 -17.51 -41.55 -5.57
N CYS A 10 -16.53 -42.00 -6.37
CA CYS A 10 -15.51 -41.14 -6.96
C CYS A 10 -15.53 -41.39 -8.46
N THR A 11 -16.36 -40.66 -9.20
CA THR A 11 -16.18 -40.35 -10.64
C THR A 11 -17.32 -39.44 -11.07
N ALA A 12 -17.03 -38.15 -11.23
CA ALA A 12 -17.60 -37.21 -12.20
C ALA A 12 -17.49 -35.75 -11.70
N TYR A 13 -16.27 -35.24 -11.55
CA TYR A 13 -15.98 -33.79 -11.63
C TYR A 13 -14.50 -33.61 -12.04
N ASP A 14 -14.05 -34.39 -13.02
CA ASP A 14 -12.79 -34.15 -13.72
C ASP A 14 -13.06 -33.15 -14.84
N GLY A 15 -12.78 -31.88 -14.57
CA GLY A 15 -12.82 -30.84 -15.60
C GLY A 15 -13.07 -29.44 -15.06
N LEU A 16 -12.27 -28.96 -14.09
CA LEU A 16 -11.94 -27.53 -13.87
C LEU A 16 -11.15 -27.21 -12.59
N LEU A 17 -10.75 -28.19 -11.78
CA LEU A 17 -9.99 -27.95 -10.54
C LEU A 17 -8.64 -28.67 -10.56
N GLY A 18 -7.74 -28.14 -11.39
CA GLY A 18 -6.35 -28.54 -11.46
C GLY A 18 -5.40 -27.44 -10.99
N LEU A 19 -5.75 -26.70 -9.93
CA LEU A 19 -4.81 -25.79 -9.28
C LEU A 19 -4.97 -25.95 -7.77
N GLN A 20 -4.00 -26.64 -7.17
CA GLN A 20 -3.76 -26.62 -5.73
C GLN A 20 -3.20 -25.22 -5.40
N PHE A 21 -4.08 -24.23 -5.44
CA PHE A 21 -3.76 -22.87 -5.05
C PHE A 21 -3.50 -22.88 -3.54
N GLY A 22 -2.26 -22.59 -3.11
CA GLY A 22 -2.03 -22.24 -1.72
C GLY A 22 -2.93 -21.04 -1.34
N ASP A 23 -3.38 -20.95 -0.09
CA ASP A 23 -4.39 -19.98 0.38
C ASP A 23 -4.08 -18.50 -0.01
N ALA A 24 -2.81 -18.16 -0.20
CA ALA A 24 -2.38 -16.84 -0.70
C ALA A 24 -2.89 -16.52 -2.11
N ALA A 25 -3.03 -17.53 -2.99
CA ALA A 25 -3.58 -17.36 -4.32
C ALA A 25 -5.09 -17.11 -4.29
N LEU A 26 -5.82 -17.59 -3.28
CA LEU A 26 -7.27 -17.35 -3.18
C LEU A 26 -7.60 -15.87 -2.99
N PHE A 27 -6.88 -15.18 -2.10
CA PHE A 27 -7.10 -13.75 -1.85
C PHE A 27 -6.75 -12.89 -3.07
N ALA A 28 -5.64 -13.17 -3.75
CA ALA A 28 -5.27 -12.44 -4.97
C ALA A 28 -6.32 -12.62 -6.09
N GLU A 29 -6.87 -13.83 -6.26
CA GLU A 29 -7.90 -14.13 -7.27
C GLU A 29 -9.22 -13.36 -7.03
N LEU A 30 -9.55 -13.00 -5.77
CA LEU A 30 -10.72 -12.15 -5.49
C LEU A 30 -10.58 -10.74 -6.10
N TRP A 31 -9.35 -10.20 -6.16
CA TRP A 31 -9.08 -8.86 -6.69
C TRP A 31 -8.77 -8.85 -8.17
N LYS A 32 -8.22 -9.94 -8.74
CA LYS A 32 -7.73 -10.00 -10.13
C LYS A 32 -8.69 -9.41 -11.17
N PRO A 33 -10.02 -9.66 -11.14
CA PRO A 33 -10.96 -9.07 -12.12
C PRO A 33 -11.25 -7.58 -11.87
N LEU A 34 -10.89 -7.06 -10.70
CA LEU A 34 -11.11 -5.68 -10.27
C LEU A 34 -9.86 -4.81 -10.39
N VAL A 35 -8.69 -5.41 -10.64
CA VAL A 35 -7.42 -4.68 -10.82
C VAL A 35 -7.59 -3.68 -11.96
N HIS A 36 -7.23 -2.43 -11.68
CA HIS A 36 -7.33 -1.34 -12.64
C HIS A 36 -6.31 -1.55 -13.76
N SER A 37 -6.77 -1.47 -15.02
CA SER A 37 -5.89 -1.66 -16.17
C SER A 37 -4.90 -0.50 -16.31
N LEU A 38 -3.62 -0.82 -16.58
CA LEU A 38 -2.58 0.16 -16.91
C LEU A 38 -2.84 0.88 -18.23
N ASP A 39 -3.67 0.31 -19.12
CA ASP A 39 -4.09 0.93 -20.38
C ASP A 39 -5.21 1.96 -20.18
N ASN A 40 -5.89 1.94 -19.03
CA ASN A 40 -6.93 2.91 -18.72
C ASN A 40 -6.33 4.12 -17.97
N PRO A 41 -6.17 5.28 -18.63
CA PRO A 41 -5.52 6.43 -18.02
C PRO A 41 -6.44 7.14 -17.00
N VAL A 42 -7.70 6.73 -16.85
CA VAL A 42 -8.67 7.40 -15.98
C VAL A 42 -9.07 6.49 -14.84
N PHE A 43 -8.87 6.96 -13.61
CA PHE A 43 -9.37 6.33 -12.41
C PHE A 43 -10.41 7.23 -11.74
N VAL A 44 -11.50 6.63 -11.26
CA VAL A 44 -12.56 7.34 -10.53
C VAL A 44 -12.74 6.66 -9.19
N THR A 45 -12.58 7.42 -8.11
CA THR A 45 -12.75 6.91 -6.74
C THR A 45 -14.22 6.59 -6.46
N ALA A 46 -14.49 5.84 -5.39
CA ALA A 46 -15.86 5.60 -4.94
C ALA A 46 -16.61 6.89 -4.54
N LYS A 47 -15.86 7.97 -4.21
CA LYS A 47 -16.40 9.30 -3.92
C LYS A 47 -16.69 10.13 -5.18
N GLY A 48 -16.36 9.61 -6.37
CA GLY A 48 -16.56 10.29 -7.65
C GLY A 48 -15.40 11.20 -8.07
N GLU A 49 -14.29 11.22 -7.32
CA GLU A 49 -13.11 12.01 -7.69
C GLU A 49 -12.42 11.37 -8.89
N ARG A 50 -12.10 12.19 -9.89
CA ARG A 50 -11.59 11.72 -11.18
C ARG A 50 -10.12 12.10 -11.36
N PHE A 51 -9.27 11.10 -11.50
CA PHE A 51 -7.84 11.25 -11.77
C PHE A 51 -7.51 10.78 -13.19
N LYS A 52 -6.60 11.48 -13.86
CA LYS A 52 -6.18 11.15 -15.22
C LYS A 52 -4.67 11.20 -15.35
N VAL A 53 -4.07 10.09 -15.76
CA VAL A 53 -2.67 10.02 -16.18
C VAL A 53 -2.47 10.84 -17.46
N PRO A 54 -1.54 11.82 -17.46
CA PRO A 54 -1.18 12.53 -18.68
C PRO A 54 -0.53 11.58 -19.71
N PRO A 55 -0.85 11.68 -21.01
CA PRO A 55 -0.23 10.82 -22.03
C PRO A 55 1.30 10.84 -22.02
N ALA A 56 1.90 11.99 -21.72
CA ALA A 56 3.36 12.15 -21.65
C ALA A 56 4.01 11.40 -20.48
N SER A 57 3.23 11.03 -19.45
CA SER A 57 3.70 10.37 -18.23
C SER A 57 3.33 8.88 -18.17
N GLN A 58 2.67 8.33 -19.20
CA GLN A 58 2.32 6.92 -19.29
C GLN A 58 3.55 6.07 -19.69
N ARG A 59 4.39 5.73 -18.70
CA ARG A 59 5.68 5.03 -18.87
C ARG A 59 5.63 3.58 -18.39
N TRP A 60 4.98 3.35 -17.25
CA TRP A 60 4.86 2.05 -16.60
C TRP A 60 3.57 1.37 -17.10
N THR A 61 3.64 0.74 -18.27
CA THR A 61 2.47 0.13 -18.96
C THR A 61 2.41 -1.39 -18.82
N GLN A 62 3.39 -2.00 -18.15
CA GLN A 62 3.45 -3.43 -17.91
C GLN A 62 3.50 -3.69 -16.41
N PRO A 63 2.85 -4.76 -15.90
CA PRO A 63 3.00 -5.16 -14.52
C PRO A 63 4.48 -5.35 -14.14
N LEU A 64 4.90 -4.75 -13.04
CA LEU A 64 6.25 -4.86 -12.51
C LEU A 64 6.42 -6.15 -11.70
N GLY A 65 5.36 -6.61 -11.02
CA GLY A 65 5.38 -7.82 -10.20
C GLY A 65 6.54 -7.81 -9.21
N LYS A 66 7.30 -8.91 -9.15
CA LYS A 66 8.43 -9.09 -8.23
C LYS A 66 9.60 -8.11 -8.42
N ARG A 67 9.57 -7.24 -9.43
CA ARG A 67 10.52 -6.12 -9.52
C ARG A 67 10.26 -5.04 -8.47
N VAL A 68 9.05 -4.99 -7.93
CA VAL A 68 8.66 -4.15 -6.80
C VAL A 68 8.75 -4.97 -5.52
N VAL A 69 9.37 -4.39 -4.49
CA VAL A 69 9.24 -4.85 -3.10
C VAL A 69 8.57 -3.78 -2.25
N ILE A 70 7.58 -4.20 -1.47
CA ILE A 70 7.00 -3.41 -0.39
C ILE A 70 7.71 -3.79 0.90
N ILE A 71 8.25 -2.80 1.60
CA ILE A 71 8.94 -3.00 2.87
C ILE A 71 8.24 -2.27 4.01
N ASP A 72 7.95 -3.00 5.08
CA ASP A 72 7.59 -2.46 6.39
C ASP A 72 8.81 -2.60 7.30
N THR A 73 9.34 -1.47 7.78
CA THR A 73 10.52 -1.48 8.64
C THR A 73 10.16 -1.03 10.06
N ASP A 74 10.31 -1.92 11.04
CA ASP A 74 9.99 -1.61 12.44
C ASP A 74 11.01 -2.23 13.41
N THR A 75 11.54 -1.41 14.32
CA THR A 75 12.51 -1.83 15.35
C THR A 75 11.85 -2.46 16.60
N ARG A 76 10.52 -2.51 16.62
CA ARG A 76 9.69 -2.95 17.74
C ARG A 76 9.06 -4.32 17.54
N LEU A 77 9.25 -4.96 16.39
CA LEU A 77 8.64 -6.25 16.08
C LEU A 77 9.06 -7.34 17.08
N ASP A 78 8.09 -8.05 17.63
CA ASP A 78 8.28 -9.12 18.61
C ASP A 78 7.22 -10.21 18.41
N GLU A 79 7.63 -11.49 18.36
CA GLU A 79 6.73 -12.64 18.23
C GLU A 79 5.89 -12.86 19.50
N ALA A 80 6.37 -12.36 20.65
CA ALA A 80 5.65 -12.39 21.91
C ALA A 80 4.58 -11.29 22.02
N GLU A 81 4.60 -10.26 21.17
CA GLU A 81 3.61 -9.18 21.20
C GLU A 81 2.30 -9.67 20.57
N GLU A 82 1.27 -9.85 21.40
CA GLU A 82 -0.06 -10.27 20.97
C GLU A 82 -0.64 -9.33 19.90
N ARG A 83 -1.50 -9.88 19.04
CA ARG A 83 -2.22 -9.14 17.98
C ARG A 83 -1.31 -8.44 16.96
N THR A 84 -0.09 -8.93 16.78
CA THR A 84 0.83 -8.50 15.72
C THR A 84 0.95 -9.57 14.64
N MET A 85 1.42 -9.20 13.44
CA MET A 85 1.60 -10.16 12.34
C MET A 85 2.57 -11.31 12.66
N LEU A 86 3.46 -11.13 13.65
CA LEU A 86 4.45 -12.13 14.03
C LEU A 86 3.95 -13.04 15.16
N HIS A 87 2.82 -12.69 15.79
CA HIS A 87 2.30 -13.52 16.86
C HIS A 87 1.76 -14.84 16.30
N ARG A 88 1.99 -15.92 17.04
CA ARG A 88 1.63 -17.28 16.60
C ARG A 88 0.12 -17.54 16.61
N ASP A 89 -0.61 -16.88 17.51
CA ASP A 89 -2.03 -17.11 17.68
C ASP A 89 -2.80 -16.33 16.59
N PRO A 90 -3.92 -16.88 16.07
CA PRO A 90 -4.70 -16.22 15.03
C PRO A 90 -5.12 -14.80 15.43
N LEU A 91 -5.05 -13.87 14.48
CA LEU A 91 -5.48 -12.50 14.69
C LEU A 91 -7.01 -12.41 14.79
N GLU A 92 -7.49 -11.85 15.89
CA GLU A 92 -8.88 -11.43 16.02
C GLU A 92 -9.06 -10.05 15.41
N TYR A 93 -10.11 -9.89 14.59
CA TYR A 93 -10.45 -8.59 14.00
C TYR A 93 -10.81 -7.55 15.07
N THR A 94 -11.55 -7.97 16.11
CA THR A 94 -11.91 -7.10 17.22
C THR A 94 -10.67 -6.77 18.04
N GLY A 95 -10.34 -5.48 18.14
CA GLY A 95 -9.19 -5.02 18.92
C GLY A 95 -7.84 -5.21 18.21
N LEU A 96 -7.85 -5.39 16.89
CA LEU A 96 -6.64 -5.37 16.07
C LEU A 96 -5.94 -3.99 16.20
N PRO A 97 -4.65 -3.94 16.52
CA PRO A 97 -3.91 -2.69 16.57
C PRO A 97 -3.77 -2.05 15.18
N GLY A 98 -3.78 -0.71 15.13
CA GLY A 98 -3.61 0.03 13.89
C GLY A 98 -2.37 -0.37 13.09
N ARG A 99 -1.23 -0.53 13.77
CA ARG A 99 0.02 -0.99 13.16
C ARG A 99 -0.15 -2.31 12.41
N THR A 100 -0.82 -3.29 13.02
CA THR A 100 -1.09 -4.59 12.41
C THR A 100 -2.05 -4.45 11.24
N GLY A 101 -3.05 -3.57 11.35
CA GLY A 101 -3.94 -3.21 10.23
C GLY A 101 -3.18 -2.67 9.02
N GLY A 102 -2.18 -1.81 9.23
CA GLY A 102 -1.33 -1.31 8.16
C GLY A 102 -0.47 -2.39 7.51
N HIS A 103 0.24 -3.21 8.31
CA HIS A 103 1.04 -4.30 7.74
C HIS A 103 0.18 -5.28 6.91
N LEU A 104 -1.02 -5.63 7.37
CA LEU A 104 -1.96 -6.46 6.62
C LEU A 104 -2.44 -5.79 5.32
N ASN A 105 -2.66 -4.47 5.34
CA ASN A 105 -2.98 -3.70 4.14
C ASN A 105 -1.85 -3.78 3.10
N HIS A 106 -0.60 -3.58 3.53
CA HIS A 106 0.57 -3.62 2.65
C HIS A 106 0.81 -5.02 2.09
N TYR A 107 0.70 -6.04 2.94
CA TYR A 107 0.84 -7.43 2.53
C TYR A 107 -0.24 -7.83 1.52
N LEU A 108 -1.51 -7.48 1.78
CA LEU A 108 -2.60 -7.75 0.84
C LEU A 108 -2.39 -7.02 -0.49
N TYR A 109 -1.95 -5.76 -0.45
CA TYR A 109 -1.63 -5.01 -1.67
C TYR A 109 -0.53 -5.69 -2.49
N ALA A 110 0.55 -6.16 -1.85
CA ALA A 110 1.60 -6.91 -2.51
C ALA A 110 1.08 -8.21 -3.16
N LEU A 111 0.23 -8.96 -2.45
CA LEU A 111 -0.38 -10.19 -2.96
C LEU A 111 -1.23 -9.94 -4.21
N ILE A 112 -2.03 -8.88 -4.22
CA ILE A 112 -2.94 -8.53 -5.33
C ILE A 112 -2.17 -8.28 -6.63
N HIS A 113 -1.04 -7.57 -6.54
CA HIS A 113 -0.28 -7.13 -7.71
C HIS A 113 0.95 -8.00 -8.01
N GLY A 114 1.17 -9.05 -7.22
CA GLY A 114 2.31 -9.94 -7.37
C GLY A 114 3.66 -9.30 -7.04
N TYR A 115 3.67 -8.28 -6.17
CA TYR A 115 4.88 -7.66 -5.65
C TYR A 115 5.50 -8.52 -4.56
N ASP A 116 6.81 -8.35 -4.33
CA ASP A 116 7.44 -8.90 -3.14
C ASP A 116 7.03 -8.09 -1.90
N TYR A 117 6.92 -8.75 -0.74
CA TYR A 117 6.63 -8.11 0.54
C TYR A 117 7.64 -8.54 1.60
N ARG A 118 8.12 -7.61 2.42
CA ARG A 118 8.99 -7.90 3.57
C ARG A 118 8.57 -7.08 4.79
N LEU A 119 8.23 -7.77 5.88
CA LEU A 119 8.17 -7.18 7.21
C LEU A 119 9.53 -7.35 7.88
N ILE A 120 10.22 -6.24 8.14
CA ILE A 120 11.64 -6.22 8.54
C ILE A 120 11.77 -5.73 9.99
N LYS A 121 12.31 -6.60 10.85
CA LYS A 121 12.77 -6.20 12.19
C LYS A 121 14.13 -5.53 12.10
N ALA A 122 14.15 -4.20 12.05
CA ALA A 122 15.38 -3.43 11.93
C ALA A 122 16.17 -3.37 13.26
N PRO A 123 17.51 -3.23 13.19
CA PRO A 123 18.34 -3.01 14.37
C PRO A 123 18.02 -1.66 15.02
N ARG A 124 18.23 -1.54 16.33
CA ARG A 124 18.12 -0.25 17.03
C ARG A 124 19.42 0.53 16.93
N TYR A 125 19.35 1.76 16.46
CA TYR A 125 20.49 2.69 16.49
C TYR A 125 20.60 3.32 17.88
N ARG A 126 21.78 3.24 18.51
CA ARG A 126 21.99 3.83 19.86
C ARG A 126 22.05 5.36 19.83
N GLU A 127 22.69 5.89 18.80
CA GLU A 127 22.99 7.33 18.68
C GLU A 127 21.98 8.12 17.84
N ARG A 128 20.92 7.46 17.34
CA ARG A 128 19.94 8.03 16.43
C ARG A 128 18.55 7.52 16.74
N HIS A 129 17.54 8.31 16.39
CA HIS A 129 16.15 7.90 16.48
C HIS A 129 15.86 6.68 15.60
N GLY A 130 14.89 5.86 16.01
CA GLY A 130 14.60 4.58 15.36
C GLY A 130 14.09 4.68 13.92
N THR A 131 13.65 5.86 13.48
CA THR A 131 13.14 6.11 12.12
C THR A 131 14.26 6.17 11.07
N TRP A 132 15.50 6.46 11.47
CA TRP A 132 16.66 6.49 10.59
C TRP A 132 16.94 5.16 9.87
N VAL A 133 16.52 4.04 10.44
CA VAL A 133 16.76 2.71 9.89
C VAL A 133 16.07 2.49 8.53
N LYS A 134 15.02 3.26 8.22
CA LYS A 134 14.32 3.20 6.92
C LYS A 134 15.28 3.40 5.75
N THR A 135 16.19 4.38 5.88
CA THR A 135 17.17 4.72 4.84
C THR A 135 18.09 3.54 4.52
N ALA A 136 18.63 2.90 5.56
CA ALA A 136 19.48 1.72 5.42
C ALA A 136 18.72 0.52 4.84
N MET A 137 17.48 0.27 5.28
CA MET A 137 16.69 -0.86 4.77
C MET A 137 16.28 -0.66 3.30
N MET A 138 15.93 0.57 2.90
CA MET A 138 15.68 0.90 1.50
C MET A 138 16.93 0.71 0.64
N LYS A 139 18.10 1.16 1.11
CA LYS A 139 19.38 0.97 0.43
C LYS A 139 19.65 -0.51 0.12
N GLU A 140 19.49 -1.38 1.11
CA GLU A 140 19.70 -2.81 0.94
C GLU A 140 18.67 -3.45 0.01
N ALA A 141 17.39 -3.06 0.11
CA ALA A 141 16.34 -3.57 -0.78
C ALA A 141 16.56 -3.17 -2.25
N LEU A 142 17.08 -1.97 -2.51
CA LEU A 142 17.42 -1.49 -3.87
C LEU A 142 18.56 -2.29 -4.54
N LYS A 143 19.27 -3.16 -3.82
CA LYS A 143 20.28 -4.05 -4.41
C LYS A 143 19.66 -5.26 -5.10
N THR A 144 18.44 -5.63 -4.74
CA THR A 144 17.77 -6.86 -5.21
C THR A 144 16.48 -6.61 -5.98
N HIS A 145 15.96 -5.38 -5.94
CA HIS A 145 14.69 -5.00 -6.56
C HIS A 145 14.82 -3.69 -7.31
N ASP A 146 14.16 -3.56 -8.45
CA ASP A 146 14.19 -2.36 -9.28
C ASP A 146 13.44 -1.20 -8.62
N PHE A 147 12.40 -1.52 -7.84
CA PHE A 147 11.55 -0.56 -7.14
C PHE A 147 11.36 -0.97 -5.69
N VAL A 148 11.55 -0.03 -4.77
CA VAL A 148 11.28 -0.21 -3.35
C VAL A 148 10.19 0.78 -2.94
N VAL A 149 9.08 0.25 -2.43
CA VAL A 149 8.01 1.02 -1.81
C VAL A 149 8.12 0.84 -0.30
N SER A 150 8.46 1.92 0.41
CA SER A 150 8.53 1.92 1.87
C SER A 150 7.32 2.65 2.43
N LEU A 151 6.63 2.02 3.38
CA LEU A 151 5.50 2.63 4.09
C LEU A 151 5.73 2.59 5.59
N ASP A 152 5.27 3.63 6.28
CA ASP A 152 5.00 3.54 7.70
C ASP A 152 3.74 2.69 7.93
N ALA A 153 3.70 1.96 9.05
CA ALA A 153 2.57 1.09 9.38
C ALA A 153 1.25 1.84 9.62
N ASP A 154 1.27 3.17 9.71
CA ASP A 154 0.08 4.02 9.73
C ASP A 154 -0.19 4.73 8.39
N ALA A 155 0.58 4.46 7.33
CA ALA A 155 0.34 4.93 5.97
C ALA A 155 -0.18 3.80 5.07
N VAL A 156 -1.48 3.76 4.79
CA VAL A 156 -2.14 2.62 4.13
C VAL A 156 -2.68 2.94 2.74
N LEU A 157 -2.70 1.94 1.86
CA LEU A 157 -3.26 2.05 0.52
C LEU A 157 -4.80 1.99 0.62
N THR A 158 -5.47 2.98 0.04
CA THR A 158 -6.94 3.12 0.08
C THR A 158 -7.64 2.44 -1.09
N HIS A 159 -6.90 2.18 -2.16
CA HIS A 159 -7.38 1.61 -3.42
C HIS A 159 -6.57 0.38 -3.79
N LEU A 160 -6.81 -0.74 -3.09
CA LEU A 160 -6.00 -1.95 -3.23
C LEU A 160 -5.98 -2.55 -4.65
N ASN A 161 -6.98 -2.24 -5.47
CA ASN A 161 -7.04 -2.69 -6.86
C ASN A 161 -6.28 -1.80 -7.86
N LEU A 162 -5.71 -0.67 -7.42
CA LEU A 162 -4.97 0.25 -8.27
C LEU A 162 -3.46 -0.06 -8.20
N PRO A 163 -2.80 -0.46 -9.29
CA PRO A 163 -1.37 -0.82 -9.25
C PRO A 163 -0.46 0.38 -9.02
N ILE A 164 0.71 0.17 -8.40
CA ILE A 164 1.68 1.24 -8.11
C ILE A 164 2.24 1.86 -9.39
N GLU A 165 2.31 1.08 -10.49
CA GLU A 165 2.68 1.53 -11.83
C GLU A 165 1.78 2.64 -12.33
N TRP A 166 0.47 2.50 -12.09
CA TRP A 166 -0.51 3.51 -12.49
C TRP A 166 -0.30 4.81 -11.69
N LEU A 167 -0.04 4.69 -10.38
CA LEU A 167 0.26 5.83 -9.51
C LEU A 167 1.59 6.50 -9.88
N MET A 168 2.61 5.72 -10.22
CA MET A 168 3.88 6.23 -10.73
C MET A 168 3.71 7.01 -12.05
N ASN A 169 2.81 6.56 -12.94
CA ASN A 169 2.46 7.33 -14.12
C ASN A 169 1.70 8.62 -13.79
N LEU A 170 0.76 8.57 -12.83
CA LEU A 170 0.01 9.74 -12.37
C LEU A 170 0.95 10.81 -11.78
N TRP A 171 1.91 10.37 -10.98
CA TRP A 171 2.89 11.24 -10.32
C TRP A 171 4.11 11.51 -11.17
N ASP A 172 4.12 11.10 -12.45
CA ASP A 172 5.22 11.36 -13.39
C ASP A 172 6.60 10.92 -12.84
N VAL A 173 6.63 9.74 -12.21
CA VAL A 173 7.86 9.05 -11.82
C VAL A 173 8.54 8.54 -13.09
N THR A 174 9.81 8.91 -13.26
CA THR A 174 10.59 8.61 -14.46
C THR A 174 11.72 7.63 -14.14
N PRO A 175 12.36 7.01 -15.14
CA PRO A 175 13.58 6.22 -14.89
C PRO A 175 14.75 7.01 -14.27
N GLN A 176 14.73 8.35 -14.33
CA GLN A 176 15.71 9.23 -13.68
C GLN A 176 15.34 9.54 -12.21
N THR A 177 14.12 9.21 -11.80
CA THR A 177 13.67 9.44 -10.43
C THR A 177 14.38 8.50 -9.48
N LEU A 178 15.09 9.06 -8.50
CA LEU A 178 15.76 8.31 -7.45
C LEU A 178 14.78 7.98 -6.34
N ILE A 179 13.95 8.97 -5.97
CA ILE A 179 12.92 8.84 -4.94
C ILE A 179 11.72 9.74 -5.22
N ALA A 180 10.52 9.22 -4.94
CA ALA A 180 9.27 9.95 -4.93
C ALA A 180 8.65 9.91 -3.52
N MET A 181 8.24 11.05 -2.99
CA MET A 181 7.70 11.19 -1.63
C MET A 181 6.57 12.19 -1.58
N ALA A 182 5.65 11.99 -0.65
CA ALA A 182 4.54 12.91 -0.47
C ALA A 182 5.00 14.24 0.14
N GLU A 183 4.42 15.34 -0.31
CA GLU A 183 4.52 16.61 0.37
C GLU A 183 3.83 16.54 1.74
N ASP A 184 4.40 17.19 2.75
CA ASP A 184 3.76 17.27 4.06
C ASP A 184 2.49 18.16 4.04
N ILE A 185 1.80 18.29 5.16
CA ILE A 185 0.69 19.25 5.25
C ILE A 185 1.26 20.67 5.29
N GLU A 186 0.69 21.58 4.51
CA GLU A 186 1.09 22.99 4.50
C GLU A 186 0.67 23.68 5.80
N ASN A 187 1.59 23.70 6.77
CA ASN A 187 1.50 24.51 7.99
C ASN A 187 2.80 25.33 8.17
N ASP A 188 2.75 26.40 8.97
CA ASP A 188 3.89 27.32 9.19
C ASP A 188 5.21 26.63 9.63
N ILE A 189 5.12 25.43 10.22
CA ILE A 189 6.26 24.67 10.74
C ILE A 189 6.84 23.64 9.75
N ASP A 190 6.16 23.38 8.63
CA ASP A 190 6.47 22.28 7.71
C ASP A 190 7.29 22.72 6.49
N PHE A 191 7.97 23.87 6.60
CA PHE A 191 8.91 24.36 5.60
C PHE A 191 10.35 24.14 6.08
N ASP A 192 11.23 23.77 5.14
CA ASP A 192 12.64 23.69 5.43
C ASP A 192 13.33 25.07 5.45
N SER A 193 14.64 25.09 5.71
CA SER A 193 15.45 26.31 5.73
C SER A 193 15.56 27.04 4.37
N HIS A 194 15.05 26.45 3.29
CA HIS A 194 15.01 27.05 1.95
C HIS A 194 13.59 27.45 1.53
N GLY A 195 12.61 27.37 2.43
CA GLY A 195 11.23 27.76 2.17
C GLY A 195 10.46 26.76 1.29
N LYS A 196 10.93 25.52 1.18
CA LYS A 196 10.21 24.44 0.49
C LYS A 196 9.55 23.53 1.51
N LEU A 197 8.31 23.14 1.23
CA LEU A 197 7.58 22.18 2.06
C LEU A 197 8.41 20.91 2.26
N ILE A 198 8.39 20.38 3.47
CA ILE A 198 9.04 19.13 3.84
C ILE A 198 8.36 17.99 3.06
N LEU A 199 9.15 17.00 2.65
CA LEU A 199 8.65 15.75 2.09
C LEU A 199 8.47 14.74 3.21
N ASN A 200 7.30 14.14 3.31
CA ASN A 200 6.94 13.14 4.29
C ASN A 200 7.54 11.77 3.93
N THR A 201 8.13 11.10 4.93
CA THR A 201 8.81 9.80 4.77
C THR A 201 7.97 8.61 5.23
N GLY A 202 6.67 8.81 5.45
CA GLY A 202 5.70 7.75 5.71
C GLY A 202 5.31 6.96 4.46
N PHE A 203 5.56 7.52 3.27
CA PHE A 203 5.39 6.83 2.00
C PHE A 203 6.47 7.26 1.01
N MET A 204 7.26 6.30 0.54
CA MET A 204 8.38 6.55 -0.38
C MET A 204 8.44 5.49 -1.47
N ILE A 205 8.70 5.92 -2.71
CA ILE A 205 9.04 5.03 -3.83
C ILE A 205 10.46 5.35 -4.26
N ALA A 206 11.37 4.39 -4.17
CA ALA A 206 12.74 4.53 -4.67
C ALA A 206 13.01 3.58 -5.83
N LEU A 207 13.83 4.02 -6.79
CA LEU A 207 14.22 3.22 -7.96
C LEU A 207 15.70 2.85 -7.88
N ALA A 208 16.04 1.63 -8.27
CA ALA A 208 17.41 1.13 -8.22
C ALA A 208 18.29 1.80 -9.30
N SER A 209 19.38 2.39 -8.85
CA SER A 209 20.48 2.91 -9.68
C SER A 209 21.71 3.12 -8.80
N GLU A 210 22.89 3.29 -9.39
CA GLU A 210 24.09 3.70 -8.63
C GLU A 210 23.84 5.04 -7.92
N ARG A 211 23.13 5.95 -8.60
CA ARG A 211 22.81 7.28 -8.07
C ARG A 211 21.86 7.24 -6.87
N SER A 212 20.91 6.30 -6.84
CA SER A 212 20.03 6.14 -5.67
C SER A 212 20.74 5.47 -4.50
N GLN A 213 21.73 4.59 -4.76
CA GLN A 213 22.63 4.10 -3.71
C GLN A 213 23.43 5.27 -3.10
N ASP A 214 24.02 6.15 -3.92
CA ASP A 214 24.72 7.35 -3.43
C ASP A 214 23.79 8.24 -2.57
N MET A 215 22.54 8.40 -2.98
CA MET A 215 21.53 9.15 -2.22
C MET A 215 21.26 8.52 -0.86
N MET A 216 21.00 7.22 -0.81
CA MET A 216 20.72 6.54 0.45
C MET A 216 21.94 6.57 1.39
N ASP A 217 23.15 6.44 0.84
CA ASP A 217 24.41 6.51 1.60
C ASP A 217 24.62 7.88 2.24
N LEU A 218 24.44 8.93 1.45
CA LEU A 218 24.57 10.29 1.94
C LEU A 218 23.45 10.63 2.93
N TRP A 219 22.22 10.16 2.67
CA TRP A 219 21.10 10.37 3.57
C TRP A 219 21.34 9.70 4.92
N GLU A 220 21.65 8.40 4.92
CA GLU A 220 21.94 7.66 6.14
C GLU A 220 23.06 8.33 6.93
N ASP A 221 24.17 8.72 6.30
CA ASP A 221 25.32 9.29 7.01
C ASP A 221 25.30 10.83 7.11
N CYS A 222 24.21 11.48 6.69
CA CYS A 222 24.03 12.93 6.75
C CYS A 222 24.41 13.52 8.11
N PRO A 223 23.99 12.93 9.25
CA PRO A 223 24.32 13.49 10.57
C PRO A 223 25.80 13.48 10.95
N ASN A 224 26.66 12.82 10.16
CA ASN A 224 28.11 12.82 10.34
C ASN A 224 28.86 13.45 9.15
N ARG A 225 28.27 13.48 7.95
CA ARG A 225 28.90 13.99 6.72
C ARG A 225 28.57 15.44 6.39
N ILE A 226 27.39 15.93 6.78
CA ILE A 226 26.89 17.24 6.39
C ILE A 226 26.76 18.15 7.62
N SER A 227 27.45 19.29 7.58
CA SER A 227 27.43 20.27 8.67
C SER A 227 26.00 20.72 8.98
N GLY A 228 25.61 20.61 10.25
CA GLY A 228 24.27 21.00 10.74
C GLY A 228 23.19 19.92 10.61
N CYS A 229 23.48 18.79 9.94
CA CYS A 229 22.55 17.66 9.86
C CYS A 229 22.55 16.80 11.13
N ASP A 230 23.55 16.94 12.00
CA ASP A 230 23.75 16.18 13.24
C ASP A 230 22.59 16.33 14.24
N LYS A 231 21.95 17.51 14.29
CA LYS A 231 20.77 17.74 15.15
C LYS A 231 19.63 16.77 14.85
N TRP A 232 19.48 16.35 13.59
CA TRP A 232 18.42 15.45 13.15
C TRP A 232 18.63 14.00 13.60
N LYS A 233 19.75 13.66 14.27
CA LYS A 233 19.88 12.36 14.95
C LYS A 233 18.72 12.12 15.92
N LYS A 234 18.25 13.16 16.61
CA LYS A 234 17.23 13.06 17.68
C LYS A 234 16.18 14.17 17.65
N GLN A 235 16.40 15.25 16.89
CA GLN A 235 15.41 16.28 16.72
C GLN A 235 14.34 15.83 15.73
N TRP A 236 13.07 15.94 16.10
CA TRP A 236 11.93 15.72 15.20
C TRP A 236 11.99 16.72 14.02
N ALA A 237 11.78 16.31 12.76
CA ALA A 237 11.30 15.01 12.27
C ALA A 237 12.41 14.08 11.75
N HIS A 238 13.63 14.17 12.30
CA HIS A 238 14.72 13.22 12.07
C HIS A 238 15.16 13.09 10.59
N GLU A 239 15.21 11.87 10.04
CA GLU A 239 15.61 11.58 8.67
C GLU A 239 14.75 12.32 7.64
N GLN A 240 13.47 12.55 7.95
CA GLN A 240 12.55 13.34 7.12
C GLN A 240 13.06 14.78 6.93
N SER A 241 13.38 15.44 8.05
CA SER A 241 13.92 16.80 8.03
C SER A 241 15.34 16.85 7.48
N ALA A 242 16.14 15.80 7.69
CA ALA A 242 17.45 15.68 7.06
C ALA A 242 17.36 15.58 5.54
N PHE A 243 16.41 14.78 5.00
CA PHE A 243 16.21 14.68 3.56
C PHE A 243 15.83 16.03 2.97
N SER A 244 14.78 16.63 3.54
CA SER A 244 14.19 17.86 3.02
C SER A 244 15.13 19.06 3.18
N GLY A 245 15.84 19.17 4.30
CA GLY A 245 16.74 20.29 4.54
C GLY A 245 18.12 20.17 3.88
N TYR A 246 18.57 18.95 3.53
CA TYR A 246 19.94 18.72 3.07
C TYR A 246 20.00 17.86 1.81
N ILE A 247 19.49 16.63 1.86
CA ILE A 247 19.73 15.62 0.81
C ILE A 247 19.13 16.02 -0.54
N ARG A 248 17.88 16.53 -0.55
CA ARG A 248 17.24 16.97 -1.81
C ARG A 248 17.97 18.11 -2.53
N TYR A 249 18.86 18.82 -1.85
CA TYR A 249 19.67 19.88 -2.45
C TYR A 249 20.99 19.37 -3.03
N VAL A 250 21.44 18.19 -2.60
CA VAL A 250 22.59 17.49 -3.18
C VAL A 250 22.17 16.70 -4.42
N PHE A 251 20.96 16.14 -4.42
CA PHE A 251 20.36 15.41 -5.53
C PHE A 251 19.25 16.24 -6.15
N ASN A 252 19.65 17.25 -6.93
CA ASN A 252 18.78 18.29 -7.44
C ASN A 252 18.69 18.31 -8.97
N GLU A 253 19.18 17.26 -9.65
CA GLU A 253 18.99 17.17 -11.09
C GLU A 253 17.52 17.00 -11.44
N THR A 254 17.18 17.31 -12.69
CA THR A 254 15.80 17.28 -13.14
C THR A 254 15.24 15.86 -12.99
N ASN A 255 14.11 15.74 -12.28
CA ASN A 255 13.38 14.50 -11.98
C ASN A 255 14.01 13.55 -10.95
N GLU A 256 15.16 13.84 -10.34
CA GLU A 256 15.79 12.97 -9.32
C GLU A 256 14.89 12.79 -8.08
N VAL A 257 14.31 13.89 -7.58
CA VAL A 257 13.38 13.90 -6.45
C VAL A 257 11.99 14.31 -6.95
N LYS A 258 11.01 13.42 -6.77
CA LYS A 258 9.63 13.67 -7.19
C LYS A 258 8.72 13.94 -5.98
N ASN A 259 8.13 15.13 -5.98
CA ASN A 259 7.09 15.48 -5.02
C ASN A 259 5.75 14.86 -5.45
N ILE A 260 5.14 14.11 -4.56
CA ILE A 260 3.77 13.61 -4.70
C ILE A 260 2.86 14.59 -3.95
N PRO A 261 1.76 15.10 -4.55
CA PRO A 261 0.86 16.02 -3.87
C PRO A 261 0.37 15.43 -2.54
N CYS A 262 0.36 16.22 -1.46
CA CYS A 262 -0.04 15.74 -0.14
C CYS A 262 -1.42 15.06 -0.19
N ASN A 263 -2.39 15.64 -0.90
CA ASN A 263 -3.73 15.08 -1.02
C ASN A 263 -3.75 13.67 -1.66
N HIS A 264 -2.72 13.30 -2.42
CA HIS A 264 -2.63 11.98 -3.02
C HIS A 264 -2.05 10.93 -2.05
N ALA A 265 -1.05 11.30 -1.26
CA ALA A 265 -0.24 10.31 -0.53
C ALA A 265 0.18 10.71 0.90
N ASN A 266 -0.46 11.72 1.48
CA ASN A 266 -0.26 12.13 2.86
C ASN A 266 -1.57 12.63 3.48
N GLY A 267 -1.64 12.69 4.81
CA GLY A 267 -2.88 12.98 5.52
C GLY A 267 -3.92 11.87 5.38
N ASN A 268 -5.12 12.12 5.86
CA ASN A 268 -6.20 11.14 5.83
C ASN A 268 -7.56 11.84 5.94
N GLU A 269 -8.62 11.14 5.52
CA GLU A 269 -10.00 11.65 5.51
C GLU A 269 -10.60 11.93 6.90
N TYR A 270 -9.91 11.55 7.99
CA TYR A 270 -10.35 11.78 9.36
C TYR A 270 -9.64 12.99 9.99
N TYR A 271 -8.56 13.48 9.39
CA TYR A 271 -7.80 14.61 9.89
C TYR A 271 -8.62 15.90 9.84
N ASP A 272 -8.49 16.73 10.87
CA ASP A 272 -9.25 17.98 11.03
C ASP A 272 -10.77 17.79 10.85
N ASN A 273 -11.31 16.72 11.46
CA ASN A 273 -12.72 16.32 11.33
C ASN A 273 -13.18 16.12 9.86
N GLY A 274 -12.26 15.76 8.98
CA GLY A 274 -12.49 15.56 7.55
C GLY A 274 -12.38 16.84 6.71
N HIS A 275 -11.97 17.96 7.30
CA HIS A 275 -11.80 19.25 6.60
C HIS A 275 -10.36 19.54 6.17
N GLY A 276 -9.40 18.66 6.49
CA GLY A 276 -8.01 18.83 6.10
C GLY A 276 -7.80 18.89 4.58
N ALA A 277 -6.87 19.71 4.11
CA ALA A 277 -6.58 19.82 2.67
C ALA A 277 -5.95 18.55 2.07
N CYS A 278 -5.22 17.77 2.88
CA CYS A 278 -4.56 16.54 2.46
C CYS A 278 -5.38 15.33 2.94
N GLN A 279 -6.17 14.73 2.05
CA GLN A 279 -7.10 13.63 2.37
C GLN A 279 -6.47 12.24 2.24
N GLY A 280 -5.25 12.14 1.70
CA GLY A 280 -4.58 10.86 1.47
C GLY A 280 -5.35 9.94 0.54
N VAL A 281 -5.75 10.45 -0.63
CA VAL A 281 -6.68 9.78 -1.56
C VAL A 281 -6.21 8.39 -1.98
N PHE A 282 -4.90 8.21 -2.25
CA PHE A 282 -4.33 6.91 -2.65
C PHE A 282 -3.54 6.25 -1.52
N VAL A 283 -2.79 7.05 -0.76
CA VAL A 283 -2.11 6.63 0.46
C VAL A 283 -2.60 7.51 1.60
N SER A 284 -3.26 6.88 2.56
CA SER A 284 -3.81 7.53 3.75
C SER A 284 -2.84 7.36 4.92
N HIS A 285 -2.22 8.44 5.35
CA HIS A 285 -1.27 8.48 6.45
C HIS A 285 -1.96 8.96 7.73
N ASN A 286 -2.11 8.03 8.68
CA ASN A 286 -2.97 8.10 9.86
C ASN A 286 -2.19 8.40 11.15
N TRP A 287 -1.24 9.33 11.11
CA TRP A 287 -0.34 9.60 12.26
C TRP A 287 -1.07 10.05 13.54
N HIS A 288 -2.23 10.72 13.42
CA HIS A 288 -3.09 11.11 14.55
C HIS A 288 -4.28 10.16 14.79
N THR A 289 -4.53 9.24 13.88
CA THR A 289 -5.74 8.42 13.80
C THR A 289 -5.37 6.96 13.51
N LYS A 290 -4.30 6.46 14.16
CA LYS A 290 -3.63 5.20 13.78
C LYS A 290 -4.57 4.00 13.78
N GLU A 291 -5.59 4.02 14.64
CA GLU A 291 -6.66 3.01 14.70
C GLU A 291 -7.50 2.91 13.41
N LYS A 292 -7.57 3.98 12.61
CA LYS A 292 -8.34 4.02 11.35
C LYS A 292 -7.77 3.15 10.24
N THR A 293 -6.50 2.77 10.33
CA THR A 293 -5.90 1.80 9.40
C THR A 293 -6.66 0.47 9.34
N VAL A 294 -7.19 -0.02 10.47
CA VAL A 294 -8.02 -1.23 10.54
C VAL A 294 -9.36 -1.01 9.84
N GLU A 295 -9.98 0.16 10.04
CA GLU A 295 -11.22 0.55 9.38
C GLU A 295 -11.04 0.61 7.85
N ILE A 296 -9.93 1.21 7.39
CA ILE A 296 -9.59 1.31 5.96
C ILE A 296 -9.33 -0.07 5.35
N LEU A 297 -8.58 -0.94 6.04
CA LEU A 297 -8.35 -2.33 5.60
C LEU A 297 -9.68 -3.07 5.46
N SER A 298 -10.50 -3.05 6.51
CA SER A 298 -11.80 -3.72 6.55
C SER A 298 -12.71 -3.25 5.42
N ARG A 299 -12.82 -1.93 5.24
CA ARG A 299 -13.61 -1.32 4.17
C ARG A 299 -13.12 -1.77 2.79
N SER A 300 -11.81 -1.85 2.57
CA SER A 300 -11.22 -2.27 1.29
C SER A 300 -11.52 -3.73 0.96
N VAL A 301 -11.44 -4.62 1.96
CA VAL A 301 -11.79 -6.04 1.82
C VAL A 301 -13.29 -6.21 1.57
N MET A 302 -14.14 -5.59 2.40
CA MET A 302 -15.59 -5.72 2.31
C MET A 302 -16.15 -5.15 1.01
N ASN A 303 -15.63 -4.01 0.54
CA ASN A 303 -16.01 -3.45 -0.76
C ASN A 303 -15.72 -4.43 -1.90
N THR A 304 -14.59 -5.13 -1.85
CA THR A 304 -14.21 -6.12 -2.87
C THR A 304 -15.14 -7.33 -2.82
N VAL A 305 -15.40 -7.89 -1.64
CA VAL A 305 -16.32 -9.03 -1.47
C VAL A 305 -17.72 -8.69 -1.99
N VAL A 306 -18.26 -7.53 -1.63
CA VAL A 306 -19.59 -7.08 -2.10
C VAL A 306 -19.61 -6.95 -3.63
N ARG A 307 -18.58 -6.37 -4.24
CA ARG A 307 -18.49 -6.26 -5.71
C ARG A 307 -18.43 -7.62 -6.39
N ARG A 308 -17.72 -8.59 -5.80
CA ARG A 308 -17.63 -9.96 -6.34
C ARG A 308 -18.96 -10.70 -6.21
N LEU A 309 -19.61 -10.65 -5.05
CA LEU A 309 -20.94 -11.26 -4.83
C LEU A 309 -21.99 -10.66 -5.78
N HIS A 310 -22.03 -9.33 -5.91
CA HIS A 310 -22.93 -8.67 -6.84
C HIS A 310 -22.64 -9.07 -8.29
N GLY A 311 -21.36 -9.07 -8.70
CA GLY A 311 -20.96 -9.49 -10.04
C GLY A 311 -21.38 -10.94 -10.36
N GLN A 312 -21.23 -11.85 -9.40
CA GLN A 312 -21.68 -13.23 -9.54
C GLN A 312 -23.21 -13.32 -9.66
N PHE A 313 -23.95 -12.66 -8.76
CA PHE A 313 -25.41 -12.63 -8.83
C PHE A 313 -25.90 -12.09 -10.19
N GLN A 314 -25.26 -11.06 -10.73
CA GLN A 314 -25.63 -10.53 -12.05
C GLN A 314 -25.35 -11.52 -13.18
N ALA A 315 -24.25 -12.27 -13.11
CA ALA A 315 -23.91 -13.28 -14.11
C ALA A 315 -24.89 -14.47 -14.09
N GLU A 316 -25.37 -14.84 -12.90
CA GLU A 316 -26.29 -15.97 -12.67
C GLU A 316 -27.75 -15.50 -12.51
N LYS A 317 -28.05 -14.23 -12.80
CA LYS A 317 -29.36 -13.62 -12.54
C LYS A 317 -30.51 -14.37 -13.20
N GLY A 318 -30.28 -14.97 -14.37
CA GLY A 318 -31.30 -15.74 -15.10
C GLY A 318 -31.83 -16.94 -14.30
N ASP A 319 -30.97 -17.54 -13.48
CA ASP A 319 -31.31 -18.71 -12.66
C ASP A 319 -31.68 -18.30 -11.23
N LEU A 320 -31.09 -17.22 -10.72
CA LEU A 320 -31.25 -16.80 -9.33
C LEU A 320 -32.41 -15.82 -9.08
N PHE A 321 -32.87 -15.08 -10.10
CA PHE A 321 -33.89 -14.04 -9.94
C PHE A 321 -35.20 -14.42 -10.65
N ILE A 322 -36.27 -14.54 -9.86
CA ILE A 322 -37.62 -14.77 -10.35
C ILE A 322 -38.46 -13.51 -10.11
N ASP A 323 -38.98 -12.91 -11.18
CA ASP A 323 -39.92 -11.78 -11.09
C ASP A 323 -41.36 -12.26 -10.87
N GLY A 324 -41.72 -12.40 -9.59
CA GLY A 324 -43.06 -12.78 -9.16
C GLY A 324 -44.13 -11.68 -9.29
N SER A 325 -43.78 -10.47 -9.73
CA SER A 325 -44.70 -9.31 -9.69
C SER A 325 -45.95 -9.46 -10.56
N LYS A 326 -45.94 -10.39 -11.51
CA LYS A 326 -47.06 -10.68 -12.43
C LYS A 326 -48.03 -11.74 -11.91
N TYR A 327 -47.73 -12.40 -10.79
CA TYR A 327 -48.55 -13.46 -10.21
C TYR A 327 -49.48 -12.89 -9.14
N THR A 328 -50.77 -13.20 -9.24
CA THR A 328 -51.80 -12.78 -8.26
C THR A 328 -52.11 -13.90 -7.29
N TYR A 329 -52.45 -13.58 -6.03
CA TYR A 329 -52.80 -14.60 -5.03
C TYR A 329 -54.09 -15.36 -5.42
N PRO A 330 -54.14 -16.70 -5.26
CA PRO A 330 -53.02 -17.56 -4.85
C PRO A 330 -51.98 -17.72 -5.96
N ILE A 331 -50.69 -17.64 -5.60
CA ILE A 331 -49.59 -17.78 -6.57
C ILE A 331 -49.53 -19.25 -7.01
N GLU A 332 -49.85 -19.48 -8.28
CA GLU A 332 -49.78 -20.80 -8.92
C GLU A 332 -48.75 -20.77 -10.06
N ASN A 333 -48.05 -21.89 -10.27
CA ASN A 333 -47.11 -22.11 -11.38
C ASN A 333 -45.95 -21.09 -11.45
N LEU A 334 -45.43 -20.64 -10.30
CA LEU A 334 -44.18 -19.88 -10.25
C LEU A 334 -43.02 -20.83 -10.58
N PRO A 335 -42.19 -20.56 -11.61
CA PRO A 335 -41.05 -21.41 -11.94
C PRO A 335 -39.94 -21.14 -10.93
N ILE A 336 -39.80 -22.03 -9.94
CA ILE A 336 -38.75 -22.01 -8.90
C ILE A 336 -37.69 -23.05 -9.22
#